data_AF-A0A4V6BHJ9-F1
#
_entry.id   AF-A0A4V6BHJ9-F1
#
_cell.length_a   1.000
_cell.length_b   1.000
_cell.length_c   1.000
_cell.angle_alpha   90.00
_cell.angle_beta   90.00
_cell.angle_gamma   90.00
#
_symmetry.space_group_name_H-M   'P 1'
#
loop_
_entity.id
_entity.type
_entity.pdbx_description
1 polymer ?
#
loop_
_entity_poly.entity_id
_entity_poly.type
_entity_poly.pdbx_seq_one_letter_code
_entity_poly.pdbx_strand_id
1 'polypeptide(L)' 'MFYNEYSFWGMHLFWWIVWMIMLFWIFATPYDIPGQRRTKDSPLDILQKRFAAGKITNTEYQEAKMILTNDLVR' A
#
# COMPACT_ATOMS: atom_id res chain seq x y z
N MET A 1 32.60 -38.44 26.99
CA MET A 1 31.58 -37.49 27.47
C MET A 1 31.78 -36.17 26.73
N PHE A 2 30.73 -35.40 26.43
CA PHE A 2 30.68 -34.17 25.57
C PHE A 2 30.17 -34.33 24.11
N TYR A 3 29.14 -35.14 23.87
CA TYR A 3 28.38 -35.14 22.60
C TYR A 3 26.88 -34.81 22.77
N ASN A 4 26.47 -34.24 23.92
CA ASN A 4 25.05 -34.01 24.23
C ASN A 4 24.66 -32.54 24.45
N GLU A 5 25.57 -31.58 24.27
CA GLU A 5 25.26 -30.14 24.52
C GLU A 5 24.82 -29.38 23.26
N TYR A 6 24.96 -29.95 22.06
CA TYR A 6 24.52 -29.32 20.81
C TYR A 6 23.00 -29.39 20.58
N SER A 7 22.29 -30.32 21.24
CA SER A 7 20.85 -30.51 21.01
C SER A 7 19.97 -29.43 21.64
N PHE A 8 20.35 -28.86 22.78
CA PHE A 8 19.52 -27.85 23.47
C PHE A 8 19.63 -26.46 22.85
N TRP A 9 20.82 -26.09 22.36
CA TRP A 9 21.04 -24.77 21.73
C TRP A 9 20.66 -24.76 20.24
N GLY A 10 20.89 -25.85 19.52
CA GLY A 10 20.63 -25.93 18.06
C GLY A 10 19.14 -25.88 17.71
N MET A 11 18.28 -26.53 18.49
CA MET A 11 16.83 -26.53 18.24
C MET A 11 16.18 -25.15 18.44
N HIS A 12 16.63 -24.40 19.45
CA HIS A 12 16.06 -23.09 19.75
C HIS A 12 16.53 -22.00 18.78
N LEU A 13 17.81 -22.03 18.39
CA LEU A 13 18.38 -21.07 17.43
C LEU A 13 17.69 -21.17 16.05
N PHE A 14 17.45 -22.39 15.57
CA PHE A 14 16.75 -22.60 14.30
C PHE A 14 15.34 -22.01 14.34
N TRP A 15 14.62 -22.23 15.45
CA TRP A 15 13.28 -21.67 15.64
C TRP A 15 13.28 -20.14 15.65
N TRP A 16 14.24 -19.51 16.34
CA TRP A 16 14.41 -18.05 16.33
C TRP A 16 14.68 -17.50 14.93
N ILE A 17 15.46 -18.19 14.11
CA ILE A 17 15.72 -17.78 12.72
C ILE A 17 14.43 -17.81 11.90
N VAL A 18 13.57 -18.82 12.06
CA VAL A 18 12.26 -18.89 11.39
C VAL A 18 11.36 -17.71 11.79
N TRP A 19 11.29 -17.37 13.08
CA TRP A 19 10.55 -16.20 13.55
C TRP A 19 11.11 -14.88 13.00
N MET A 20 12.43 -14.72 12.97
CA MET A 20 13.09 -13.54 12.42
C MET A 20 12.79 -13.36 10.94
N ILE A 21 12.82 -14.44 10.14
CA ILE A 21 12.47 -14.40 8.72
C ILE A 21 11.00 -14.03 8.55
N MET A 22 10.09 -14.60 9.35
CA MET A 22 8.66 -14.28 9.27
C MET A 22 8.37 -12.82 9.61
N LEU A 23 9.00 -12.28 10.66
CA LEU A 23 8.88 -10.86 11.02
C LEU A 23 9.46 -9.94 9.96
N PHE A 24 10.60 -10.32 9.38
CA PHE A 24 11.20 -9.59 8.27
C PHE A 24 10.28 -9.61 7.03
N TRP A 25 9.63 -10.73 6.75
CA TRP A 25 8.65 -10.85 5.66
C TRP A 25 7.46 -9.90 5.83
N ILE A 26 7.03 -9.60 7.06
CA ILE A 26 5.95 -8.62 7.31
C ILE A 26 6.36 -7.21 6.88
N PHE A 27 7.65 -6.86 7.01
CA PHE A 27 8.18 -5.57 6.55
C PHE A 27 8.61 -5.57 5.07
N ALA A 28 9.16 -6.68 4.59
CA ALA A 28 9.69 -6.84 3.24
C ALA A 28 8.60 -7.16 2.22
N THR A 29 7.45 -7.69 2.64
CA THR A 29 6.24 -7.62 1.84
C THR A 29 5.80 -6.18 1.91
N PRO A 30 5.96 -5.36 0.84
CA PRO A 30 5.12 -4.18 0.75
C PRO A 30 3.72 -4.76 0.80
N TYR A 31 3.04 -4.58 1.94
CA TYR A 31 1.59 -4.56 1.94
C TYR A 31 1.25 -3.35 1.07
N ASP A 32 1.40 -3.52 -0.26
CA ASP A 32 0.51 -2.95 -1.25
C ASP A 32 -0.84 -3.49 -0.84
N ILE A 33 -1.45 -2.79 0.11
CA ILE A 33 -2.84 -2.99 0.47
C ILE A 33 -3.54 -2.96 -0.89
N PRO A 34 -4.15 -4.06 -1.37
CA PRO A 34 -4.80 -4.09 -2.66
C PRO A 34 -6.15 -3.38 -2.49
N GLY A 35 -6.07 -2.06 -2.29
CA GLY A 35 -7.07 -1.28 -1.57
C GLY A 35 -6.53 -0.01 -0.90
N GLN A 36 -5.20 0.18 -0.80
CA GLN A 36 -4.61 1.51 -0.71
C GLN A 36 -4.82 2.19 -2.06
N ARG A 37 -6.03 2.69 -2.24
CA ARG A 37 -6.24 4.02 -2.79
C ARG A 37 -5.48 5.01 -1.91
N ARG A 38 -4.16 4.97 -1.98
CA ARG A 38 -3.23 5.97 -1.45
C ARG A 38 -3.05 7.10 -2.46
N THR A 39 -4.10 7.41 -3.19
CA THR A 39 -4.31 8.77 -3.65
C THR A 39 -5.31 9.34 -2.67
N LYS A 40 -4.83 10.20 -1.77
CA LYS A 40 -5.67 11.26 -1.18
C LYS A 40 -6.67 11.65 -2.27
N ASP A 41 -7.97 11.45 -2.06
CA ASP A 41 -9.00 11.63 -3.09
C ASP A 41 -8.65 12.86 -3.92
N SER A 42 -8.00 12.62 -5.07
CA SER A 42 -7.49 13.74 -5.84
C SER A 42 -8.75 14.47 -6.28
N PRO A 43 -8.78 15.80 -6.29
CA PRO A 43 -9.95 16.52 -6.79
C PRO A 43 -10.44 15.97 -8.15
N LEU A 44 -9.52 15.43 -8.96
CA LEU A 44 -9.79 14.71 -10.21
C LEU A 44 -10.54 13.37 -10.03
N ASP A 45 -10.23 12.58 -8.99
CA ASP A 45 -10.91 11.32 -8.67
C ASP A 45 -12.36 11.57 -8.24
N ILE A 46 -12.57 12.60 -7.41
CA ILE A 46 -13.91 13.03 -6.99
C ILE A 46 -14.72 13.51 -8.20
N LEU A 47 -14.08 14.28 -9.08
CA LEU A 47 -14.68 14.77 -10.31
C LEU A 47 -15.05 13.61 -11.26
N GLN A 48 -14.15 12.64 -11.45
CA GLN A 48 -14.39 11.46 -12.28
C GLN A 48 -15.53 10.60 -11.72
N LYS A 49 -15.60 10.42 -10.40
CA LYS A 49 -16.69 9.69 -9.74
C LYS A 49 -18.05 10.36 -9.94
N ARG A 50 -18.10 11.71 -9.92
CA ARG A 50 -19.33 12.48 -10.17
C ARG A 50 -19.78 12.40 -11.63
N PHE A 51 -18.83 12.41 -12.56
CA PHE A 51 -19.09 12.22 -13.99
C PHE A 51 -19.63 10.82 -14.28
N ALA A 52 -18.98 9.77 -13.73
CA ALA A 52 -19.43 8.39 -13.87
C ALA A 52 -20.82 8.14 -13.24
N ALA A 53 -21.16 8.90 -12.19
CA ALA A 53 -22.49 8.88 -11.58
C ALA A 53 -23.56 9.67 -12.38
N GLY A 54 -23.20 10.29 -13.51
CA GLY A 54 -24.11 11.09 -14.34
C GLY A 54 -24.59 12.38 -13.68
N LYS A 55 -23.94 12.83 -12.59
CA LYS A 55 -24.33 14.03 -11.84
C LYS A 55 -23.83 15.33 -12.46
N ILE A 56 -22.89 15.25 -13.40
CA ILE A 56 -22.31 16.38 -14.14
C ILE A 56 -22.24 16.04 -15.61
N THR A 57 -22.37 17.07 -16.44
CA THR A 57 -22.26 16.97 -17.90
C THR A 57 -20.79 16.91 -18.35
N ASN A 58 -20.55 16.48 -19.59
CA ASN A 58 -19.19 16.42 -20.14
C ASN A 58 -18.52 17.80 -20.16
N THR A 59 -19.28 18.86 -20.47
CA THR A 59 -18.81 20.26 -20.44
C THR A 59 -18.32 20.67 -19.06
N GLU A 60 -19.13 20.46 -18.01
CA GLU A 60 -18.74 20.78 -16.63
C GLU A 60 -17.54 19.96 -16.16
N TYR A 61 -17.44 18.71 -16.61
CA TYR A 61 -16.28 17.86 -16.33
C TYR A 61 -14.99 18.41 -16.96
N GLN A 62 -15.01 18.86 -18.22
CA GLN A 62 -13.82 19.41 -18.87
C GLN A 62 -13.36 20.72 -18.24
N GLU A 63 -14.29 21.62 -17.91
CA GLU A 63 -13.97 22.90 -17.24
C GLU A 63 -13.31 22.66 -15.88
N ALA A 64 -13.92 21.81 -15.04
CA ALA A 64 -13.37 21.48 -13.73
C ALA A 64 -12.01 20.78 -13.83
N LYS A 65 -11.82 19.90 -14.83
CA LYS A 65 -10.53 19.26 -15.09
C LYS A 65 -9.45 20.26 -15.47
N MET A 66 -9.76 21.25 -16.30
CA MET A 66 -8.81 22.31 -16.68
C MET A 66 -8.43 23.19 -15.49
N ILE A 67 -9.40 23.59 -14.67
CA ILE A 67 -9.15 24.39 -13.46
C ILE A 67 -8.23 23.63 -12.51
N LEU A 68 -8.55 22.36 -12.22
CA LEU A 68 -7.75 21.51 -11.33
C LEU A 68 -6.35 21.25 -11.88
N THR A 69 -6.20 21.07 -13.19
CA THR A 69 -4.87 20.86 -13.79
C THR A 69 -4.02 22.14 -13.72
N ASN A 70 -4.61 23.32 -13.96
CA ASN A 70 -3.91 24.59 -13.84
C ASN A 70 -3.52 24.93 -12.39
N ASP A 71 -4.38 24.57 -11.42
CA ASP A 71 -4.10 24.75 -9.99
C ASP A 71 -2.94 23.87 -9.51
N LEU A 72 -2.81 22.65 -10.04
CA LEU A 72 -1.72 21.73 -9.74
C LEU A 72 -0.37 22.13 -10.36
N VAL A 73 -0.37 23.00 -11.38
CA VAL A 73 0.85 23.47 -12.08
C VAL A 73 1.44 24.72 -11.44
N ARG A 74 0.71 25.39 -10.54
CA ARG A 74 1.12 26.62 -9.86
C ARG A 74 1.87 26.36 -8.56
#